data_AF-A0AAE2LHB1-F1
#
_entry.id   AF-A0AAE2LHB1-F1
#
_cell.length_a   1.000
_cell.length_b   1.000
_cell.length_c   1.000
_cell.angle_alpha   90.00
_cell.angle_beta   90.00
_cell.angle_gamma   90.00
#
_symmetry.space_group_name_H-M   'P 1'
#
loop_
_entity.id
_entity.type
_entity.pdbx_description
1 polymer ?
#
loop_
_entity_poly.entity_id
_entity_poly.type
_entity_poly.pdbx_seq_one_letter_code
_entity_poly.pdbx_strand_id
1 'polypeptide(L)'
;MLPDDPAALARLLEAAATKFASLPLSAVPEDTLLETVETLERTHRRLDGVDAAVLVEVSDRAVYRKAGYLSVHQYLAQGLRLGDGAARRRRVSAAGIGRFTDLQGQTREPVLPATAVAVGEGAI
;
A
#
# COMPACT_ATOMS: atom_id res chain seq x y z
N MET A 1 -6.79 -13.79 -16.21
CA MET A 1 -5.61 -12.89 -16.14
C MET A 1 -5.98 -11.71 -15.28
N LEU A 2 -5.04 -11.16 -14.50
CA LEU A 2 -5.27 -9.92 -13.76
C LEU A 2 -5.27 -8.72 -14.73
N PRO A 3 -5.99 -7.62 -14.44
CA PRO A 3 -5.93 -6.41 -15.26
C PRO A 3 -4.52 -5.78 -15.28
N ASP A 4 -4.20 -4.98 -16.29
CA ASP A 4 -2.98 -4.14 -16.29
C ASP A 4 -3.24 -2.71 -15.80
N ASP A 5 -4.52 -2.30 -15.74
CA ASP A 5 -4.93 -1.00 -15.20
C ASP A 5 -4.85 -1.00 -13.66
N PRO A 6 -4.02 -0.14 -13.04
CA PRO A 6 -3.89 -0.09 -11.59
C PRO A 6 -5.21 0.25 -10.88
N ALA A 7 -6.08 1.06 -11.50
CA ALA A 7 -7.37 1.39 -10.90
C ALA A 7 -8.35 0.19 -10.94
N ALA A 8 -8.30 -0.63 -11.99
CA ALA A 8 -9.02 -1.89 -12.04
C ALA A 8 -8.49 -2.92 -11.02
N LEU A 9 -7.17 -3.02 -10.83
CA LEU A 9 -6.58 -3.87 -9.80
C LEU A 9 -6.99 -3.46 -8.39
N ALA A 10 -6.93 -2.17 -8.07
CA ALA A 10 -7.33 -1.65 -6.76
C ALA A 10 -8.79 -2.00 -6.45
N ARG A 11 -9.69 -1.86 -7.44
CA ARG A 11 -11.11 -2.26 -7.29
C ARG A 11 -11.29 -3.76 -7.12
N LEU A 12 -10.46 -4.58 -7.76
CA LEU A 12 -10.48 -6.04 -7.56
C LEU A 12 -10.07 -6.42 -6.12
N LEU A 13 -9.05 -5.75 -5.56
CA LEU A 13 -8.63 -5.93 -4.17
C LEU A 13 -9.75 -5.54 -3.20
N GLU A 14 -10.39 -4.38 -3.42
CA GLU A 14 -11.55 -3.93 -2.63
C GLU A 14 -12.71 -4.93 -2.69
N ALA A 15 -13.01 -5.46 -3.88
CA ALA A 15 -14.05 -6.47 -4.06
C ALA A 15 -13.71 -7.79 -3.34
N ALA A 16 -12.45 -8.22 -3.37
CA ALA A 16 -11.99 -9.40 -2.66
C ALA A 16 -12.11 -9.22 -1.14
N ALA A 17 -11.68 -8.07 -0.60
CA ALA A 17 -11.83 -7.74 0.82
C ALA A 17 -13.31 -7.74 1.25
N THR A 18 -14.18 -7.14 0.43
CA THR A 18 -15.63 -7.16 0.64
C THR A 18 -16.18 -8.59 0.65
N LYS A 19 -15.69 -9.45 -0.25
CA LYS A 19 -16.10 -10.86 -0.29
C LYS A 19 -15.65 -11.61 0.97
N PHE A 20 -14.39 -11.44 1.40
CA PHE A 20 -13.86 -12.04 2.63
C PHE A 20 -14.72 -11.67 3.85
N ALA A 21 -15.13 -10.40 3.96
CA ALA A 21 -15.97 -9.92 5.05
C ALA A 21 -17.38 -10.58 5.10
N SER A 22 -17.82 -11.21 4.00
CA SER A 22 -19.12 -11.89 3.91
C SER A 22 -19.05 -13.42 4.08
N LEU A 23 -17.85 -14.00 4.17
CA LEU A 23 -17.69 -15.46 4.27
C LEU A 23 -18.04 -15.95 5.68
N PRO A 24 -18.73 -17.11 5.81
CA PRO A 24 -19.00 -17.71 7.12
C PRO A 24 -17.74 -18.42 7.66
N LEU A 25 -16.82 -17.65 8.24
CA LEU A 25 -15.52 -18.16 8.72
C LEU A 25 -15.66 -19.22 9.84
N SER A 26 -16.78 -19.25 10.56
CA SER A 26 -17.04 -20.21 11.62
C SER A 26 -17.15 -21.67 11.16
N ALA A 27 -17.39 -21.89 9.86
CA ALA A 27 -17.48 -23.22 9.26
C ALA A 27 -16.21 -23.64 8.50
N VAL A 28 -15.17 -22.80 8.51
CA VAL A 28 -13.92 -23.07 7.80
C VAL A 28 -13.02 -23.98 8.66
N PRO A 29 -12.47 -25.08 8.12
CA PRO A 29 -11.53 -25.93 8.85
C PRO A 29 -10.29 -25.17 9.34
N GLU A 30 -9.71 -25.62 10.45
CA GLU A 30 -8.58 -24.95 11.11
C GLU A 30 -7.37 -24.76 10.18
N ASP A 31 -6.98 -25.81 9.44
CA ASP A 31 -5.86 -25.74 8.49
C ASP A 31 -6.08 -24.67 7.41
N THR A 32 -7.32 -24.58 6.91
CA THR A 32 -7.70 -23.56 5.92
C THR A 32 -7.71 -22.15 6.53
N LEU A 33 -8.10 -22.00 7.80
CA LEU A 33 -8.02 -20.73 8.51
C LEU A 33 -6.56 -20.28 8.71
N LEU A 34 -5.67 -21.21 9.09
CA LEU A 34 -4.25 -20.93 9.24
C LEU A 34 -3.64 -20.47 7.90
N GLU A 35 -3.88 -21.20 6.82
CA GLU A 35 -3.43 -20.82 5.48
C GLU A 35 -3.98 -19.45 5.06
N THR A 36 -5.25 -19.17 5.39
CA THR A 36 -5.90 -17.89 5.09
C THR A 36 -5.20 -16.74 5.82
N VAL A 37 -4.95 -16.88 7.12
CA VAL A 37 -4.29 -15.84 7.92
C VAL A 37 -2.87 -15.57 7.41
N GLU A 38 -2.08 -16.62 7.15
CA GLU A 38 -0.72 -16.46 6.63
C GLU A 38 -0.70 -15.79 5.26
N THR A 39 -1.67 -16.11 4.39
CA THR A 39 -1.80 -15.52 3.07
C THR A 39 -2.23 -14.06 3.13
N LEU A 40 -3.17 -13.72 4.01
CA LEU A 40 -3.59 -12.33 4.23
C LEU A 40 -2.43 -11.50 4.77
N GLU A 41 -1.65 -12.00 5.73
CA GLU A 41 -0.50 -11.27 6.27
C GLU A 41 0.59 -11.05 5.24
N ARG A 42 0.92 -12.06 4.43
CA ARG A 42 1.85 -11.88 3.31
C ARG A 42 1.33 -10.87 2.28
N THR A 43 0.02 -10.83 2.09
CA THR A 43 -0.64 -9.86 1.19
C THR A 43 -0.58 -8.45 1.76
N HIS A 44 -0.84 -8.26 3.06
CA HIS A 44 -0.72 -6.96 3.72
C HIS A 44 0.70 -6.39 3.58
N ARG A 45 1.73 -7.20 3.83
CA ARG A 45 3.13 -6.80 3.66
C ARG A 45 3.44 -6.36 2.22
N ARG A 46 2.98 -7.12 1.22
CA ARG A 46 3.14 -6.72 -0.19
C ARG A 46 2.40 -5.42 -0.50
N LEU A 47 1.21 -5.25 0.08
CA LEU A 47 0.43 -4.02 -0.07
C LEU A 47 1.12 -2.81 0.56
N ASP A 48 1.90 -2.97 1.64
CA ASP A 48 2.71 -1.87 2.17
C ASP A 48 3.74 -1.37 1.14
N GLY A 49 4.33 -2.27 0.36
CA GLY A 49 5.21 -1.93 -0.77
C GLY A 49 4.47 -1.22 -1.91
N VAL A 50 3.27 -1.69 -2.25
CA VAL A 50 2.41 -1.05 -3.26
C VAL A 50 1.97 0.35 -2.81
N ASP A 51 1.53 0.48 -1.56
CA ASP A 51 1.14 1.75 -0.94
C ASP A 51 2.30 2.74 -0.96
N ALA A 52 3.52 2.30 -0.64
CA ALA A 52 4.72 3.11 -0.73
C ALA A 52 4.95 3.62 -2.15
N ALA A 53 4.90 2.74 -3.16
CA ALA A 53 5.11 3.11 -4.56
C ALA A 53 4.04 4.10 -5.07
N VAL A 54 2.76 3.86 -4.76
CA VAL A 54 1.66 4.78 -5.10
C VAL A 54 1.85 6.13 -4.40
N LEU A 55 2.29 6.13 -3.14
CA LEU A 55 2.49 7.35 -2.38
C LEU A 55 3.66 8.19 -2.91
N VAL A 56 4.72 7.56 -3.43
CA VAL A 56 5.80 8.24 -4.16
C VAL A 56 5.22 9.00 -5.35
N GLU A 57 4.44 8.33 -6.20
CA GLU A 57 3.81 8.97 -7.37
C GLU A 57 2.87 10.12 -6.97
N VAL A 58 2.09 9.94 -5.90
CA VAL A 58 1.21 11.00 -5.36
C VAL A 58 2.03 12.19 -4.87
N SER A 59 3.19 11.95 -4.26
CA SER A 59 4.11 12.97 -3.76
C SER A 59 4.81 13.72 -4.89
N ASP A 60 5.56 13.00 -5.73
CA ASP A 60 6.43 13.57 -6.77
C ASP A 60 5.64 14.38 -7.80
N ARG A 61 4.42 13.95 -8.10
CA ARG A 61 3.53 14.63 -9.06
C ARG A 61 2.54 15.60 -8.39
N ALA A 62 2.64 15.76 -7.07
CA ALA A 62 1.73 16.56 -6.27
C ALA A 62 0.23 16.26 -6.52
N VAL A 63 -0.13 15.00 -6.76
CA VAL A 63 -1.48 14.56 -7.14
C VAL A 63 -2.51 14.95 -6.08
N TYR A 64 -2.12 14.94 -4.81
CA TYR A 64 -2.95 15.34 -3.68
C TYR A 64 -3.55 16.76 -3.82
N ARG A 65 -2.91 17.65 -4.60
CA ARG A 65 -3.46 18.99 -4.88
C ARG A 65 -4.73 18.93 -5.73
N LYS A 66 -4.89 17.94 -6.60
CA LYS A 66 -6.13 17.72 -7.36
C LYS A 66 -7.32 17.41 -6.45
N ALA A 67 -7.05 16.85 -5.28
CA ALA A 67 -8.05 16.60 -4.23
C ALA A 67 -8.22 17.78 -3.26
N GLY A 68 -7.57 18.92 -3.49
CA GLY A 68 -7.72 20.13 -2.67
C GLY A 68 -6.83 20.20 -1.42
N TYR A 69 -5.85 19.30 -1.27
CA TYR A 69 -4.98 19.28 -0.10
C TYR A 69 -3.63 19.97 -0.37
N LEU A 70 -3.05 20.56 0.68
CA LEU A 70 -1.79 21.32 0.56
C LEU A 70 -0.54 20.44 0.70
N SER A 71 -0.68 19.24 1.27
CA SER A 71 0.41 18.28 1.42
C SER A 71 -0.09 16.83 1.38
N VAL A 72 0.84 15.91 1.09
CA VAL A 72 0.60 14.46 1.21
C VAL A 72 0.11 14.10 2.62
N HIS A 73 0.69 14.70 3.66
CA HIS A 73 0.29 14.41 5.04
C HIS A 73 -1.17 14.80 5.30
N GLN A 74 -1.57 16.01 4.88
CA GLN A 74 -2.95 16.45 5.03
C GLN A 74 -3.93 15.57 4.24
N TYR A 75 -3.57 15.20 3.02
CA TYR A 75 -4.36 14.28 2.21
C TYR A 75 -4.55 12.92 2.88
N LEU A 76 -3.48 12.31 3.40
CA LEU A 76 -3.56 11.04 4.11
C LEU A 76 -4.35 11.14 5.42
N ALA A 77 -4.02 12.11 6.28
CA ALA A 77 -4.59 12.22 7.62
C ALA A 77 -6.06 12.63 7.58
N GLN A 78 -6.40 13.65 6.77
CA GLN A 78 -7.72 14.25 6.73
C GLN A 78 -8.54 13.74 5.54
N GLY A 79 -7.97 13.76 4.34
CA GLY A 79 -8.70 13.37 3.12
C GLY A 79 -9.05 11.89 3.07
N LEU A 80 -8.10 11.03 3.41
CA LEU A 80 -8.33 9.58 3.53
C LEU A 80 -8.71 9.14 4.95
N ARG A 81 -8.86 10.10 5.88
CA ARG A 81 -9.32 9.88 7.27
C ARG A 81 -8.49 8.85 8.06
N LEU A 82 -7.20 8.75 7.77
CA LEU A 82 -6.31 7.82 8.47
C LEU A 82 -5.91 8.31 9.86
N GLY A 83 -6.03 9.63 10.11
CA GLY A 83 -5.45 10.29 11.27
C GLY A 83 -3.92 10.40 11.20
N ASP A 84 -3.35 11.20 12.10
CA ASP A 84 -1.95 11.62 12.03
C ASP A 84 -0.96 10.47 12.17
N GLY A 85 -1.23 9.52 13.06
CA GLY A 85 -0.34 8.39 13.33
C GLY A 85 -0.16 7.49 12.11
N ALA A 86 -1.27 7.08 11.47
CA ALA A 86 -1.22 6.24 10.27
C ALA A 86 -0.67 7.02 9.06
N ALA A 87 -1.03 8.29 8.90
CA ALA A 87 -0.46 9.14 7.86
C ALA A 87 1.06 9.28 7.98
N ARG A 88 1.57 9.44 9.21
CA ARG A 88 3.02 9.47 9.48
C ARG A 88 3.68 8.13 9.15
N ARG A 89 3.12 7.01 9.60
CA ARG A 89 3.69 5.67 9.34
C ARG A 89 3.79 5.37 7.84
N ARG A 90 2.75 5.66 7.06
CA ARG A 90 2.78 5.46 5.59
C ARG A 90 3.85 6.31 4.91
N ARG A 91 3.98 7.57 5.32
CA ARG A 91 5.05 8.45 4.80
C ARG A 91 6.45 7.98 5.16
N VAL A 92 6.67 7.55 6.41
CA VAL A 92 7.98 7.05 6.84
C VAL A 92 8.34 5.77 6.09
N SER A 93 7.37 4.86 5.93
CA SER A 93 7.57 3.62 5.17
C SER A 93 7.93 3.96 3.72
N ALA A 94 7.14 4.81 3.05
CA ALA A 94 7.44 5.24 1.70
C ALA A 94 8.81 5.90 1.58
N ALA A 95 9.21 6.77 2.51
CA ALA A 95 10.55 7.38 2.52
C ALA A 95 11.69 6.35 2.68
N GLY A 96 11.44 5.22 3.34
CA GLY A 96 12.41 4.14 3.51
C GLY A 96 12.53 3.23 2.30
N ILE A 97 11.40 2.77 1.75
CA ILE A 97 11.36 1.70 0.73
C ILE A 97 10.99 2.18 -0.68
N GLY A 98 10.52 3.42 -0.83
CA GLY A 98 10.08 3.99 -2.11
C GLY A 98 11.25 4.47 -2.98
N ARG A 99 11.03 4.46 -4.30
CA ARG A 99 11.98 4.94 -5.32
C ARG A 99 11.59 6.33 -5.80
N PHE A 100 12.11 7.37 -5.15
CA PHE A 100 11.77 8.76 -5.49
C PHE A 100 12.55 9.28 -6.70
N THR A 101 11.97 10.25 -7.39
CA THR A 101 12.62 10.97 -8.48
C THR A 101 13.25 12.26 -7.94
N ASP A 102 14.54 12.48 -8.22
CA ASP A 102 15.23 13.71 -7.82
C ASP A 102 14.91 14.91 -8.72
N LEU A 103 15.45 16.08 -8.39
CA LEU A 103 15.24 17.32 -9.14
C LEU A 103 15.80 17.27 -10.57
N GLN A 104 16.67 16.32 -10.87
CA GLN A 104 17.24 16.06 -12.18
C GLN A 104 16.43 15.02 -12.97
N GLY A 105 15.32 14.53 -12.42
CA GLY A 105 14.47 13.52 -13.06
C GLY A 105 15.00 12.09 -12.93
N GLN A 106 16.00 11.85 -12.08
CA GLN A 106 16.58 10.52 -11.91
C GLN A 106 15.90 9.78 -10.76
N THR A 107 15.42 8.57 -11.04
CA THR A 107 14.90 7.65 -10.02
C THR A 107 16.04 7.11 -9.17
N ARG A 108 15.96 7.31 -7.86
CA ARG A 108 16.95 6.84 -6.91
C ARG A 108 16.61 5.46 -6.37
N GLU A 109 17.64 4.75 -5.91
CA GLU A 109 17.44 3.53 -5.12
C GLU A 109 16.75 3.86 -3.79
N PRO A 110 15.96 2.93 -3.23
CA PRO A 110 15.39 3.10 -1.90
C PRO A 110 16.47 3.34 -0.85
N VAL A 111 16.12 4.07 0.21
CA VAL A 111 17.02 4.28 1.37
C VAL A 111 17.34 2.95 2.07
N LEU A 112 16.36 2.04 2.11
CA LEU A 112 16.46 0.71 2.70
C LEU A 112 16.20 -0.36 1.62
N PRO A 113 17.18 -0.65 0.73
CA PRO A 113 16.96 -1.50 -0.43
C PRO A 113 16.63 -2.96 -0.06
N ALA A 114 17.31 -3.51 0.95
CA ALA A 114 17.01 -4.86 1.44
C ALA A 114 15.60 -4.96 2.03
N THR A 115 15.17 -3.93 2.77
CA THR A 115 13.80 -3.86 3.30
C THR A 115 12.78 -3.75 2.17
N ALA A 116 13.05 -2.94 1.14
CA ALA A 116 12.16 -2.81 -0.01
C ALA A 116 11.95 -4.16 -0.73
N VAL A 117 13.01 -4.95 -0.90
CA VAL A 117 12.92 -6.31 -1.46
C VAL A 117 12.08 -7.22 -0.56
N ALA A 118 12.40 -7.27 0.73
CA ALA A 118 11.70 -8.14 1.67
C ALA A 118 10.19 -7.82 1.81
N VAL A 119 9.83 -6.54 1.78
CA VAL A 119 8.41 -6.09 1.75
C VAL A 119 7.74 -6.52 0.43
N GLY A 120 8.40 -6.33 -0.71
CA GLY A 120 7.89 -6.76 -2.02
C GLY A 120 7.67 -8.27 -2.13
N GLU A 121 8.47 -9.06 -1.43
CA GLU A 121 8.31 -10.52 -1.34
C GLU A 121 7.24 -10.94 -0.32
N GLY A 122 6.82 -10.03 0.58
CA GLY A 122 5.89 -10.28 1.68
C GLY A 122 6.55 -10.93 2.91
N ALA A 123 7.87 -10.82 3.03
CA ALA A 123 8.65 -11.39 4.12
C ALA A 123 8.57 -10.55 5.40
N ILE A 124 8.51 -9.22 5.28
CA ILE A 124 8.38 -8.26 6.40
C ILE A 124 7.43 -7.12 6.06
#